data_AF-A0A2E5MDI3-F1
#
_entry.id   AF-A0A2E5MDI3-F1
#
_cell.length_a   1.000
_cell.length_b   1.000
_cell.length_c   1.000
_cell.angle_alpha   90.00
_cell.angle_beta   90.00
_cell.angle_gamma   90.00
#
_symmetry.space_group_name_H-M   'P 1'
#
loop_
_entity.id
_entity.type
_entity.pdbx_description
1 polymer ?
#
loop_
_entity_poly.entity_id
_entity_poly.type
_entity_poly.pdbx_seq_one_letter_code
_entity_poly.pdbx_strand_id
1 'polypeptide(L)'
;MNANKPQILNQVRPYINKRKYKFDVSVDPRGKLAKQFGVKGFPTLFLVDKDGTIIHKSDGYEDGQENSYLEELTKYLESKNINYADFQYKKQLNSKKDAVIDIDF
;
A
#
# COMPACT_ATOMS: atom_id res chain seq x y z
N MET A 1 -3.19 7.16 19.32
CA MET A 1 -2.85 5.72 19.14
C MET A 1 -1.36 5.62 18.84
N ASN A 2 -0.56 4.92 19.64
CA ASN A 2 0.89 4.76 19.37
C ASN A 2 1.11 3.42 18.65
N ALA A 3 1.40 3.48 17.34
CA ALA A 3 1.58 2.31 16.47
C ALA A 3 2.93 1.57 16.67
N ASN A 4 3.80 2.08 17.54
CA ASN A 4 5.21 1.68 17.62
C ASN A 4 5.58 0.91 18.91
N LYS A 5 4.64 0.16 19.50
CA LYS A 5 4.96 -0.73 20.64
C LYS A 5 5.78 -1.94 20.16
N PRO A 6 6.79 -2.42 20.92
CA PRO A 6 7.58 -3.61 20.55
C PRO A 6 6.73 -4.84 20.21
N GLN A 7 5.56 -4.98 20.86
CA GLN A 7 4.59 -6.04 20.56
C GLN A 7 4.04 -5.99 19.13
N ILE A 8 3.84 -4.80 18.55
CA ILE A 8 3.27 -4.62 17.20
C ILE A 8 4.29 -5.05 16.15
N LEU A 9 5.58 -4.78 16.36
CA LEU A 9 6.66 -5.22 15.47
C LEU A 9 6.68 -6.75 15.30
N ASN A 10 6.47 -7.48 16.40
CA ASN A 10 6.43 -8.94 16.38
C ASN A 10 5.18 -9.50 15.65
N GLN A 11 4.16 -8.68 15.42
CA GLN A 11 2.93 -9.07 14.71
C GLN A 11 3.02 -8.85 13.19
N VAL A 12 3.95 -8.00 12.72
CA VAL A 12 4.09 -7.69 11.28
C VAL A 12 4.41 -8.93 10.46
N ARG A 13 5.43 -9.70 10.86
CA ARG A 13 5.87 -10.90 10.10
C ARG A 13 4.79 -11.99 10.03
N PRO A 14 4.12 -12.38 11.14
CA PRO A 14 2.97 -13.28 11.08
C PRO A 14 1.84 -12.78 10.15
N TYR A 15 1.54 -11.49 10.16
CA TYR A 15 0.49 -10.90 9.32
C TYR A 15 0.82 -11.02 7.83
N ILE A 16 2.04 -10.65 7.44
CA ILE A 16 2.56 -10.76 6.05
C ILE A 16 2.46 -12.21 5.56
N ASN A 17 2.95 -13.16 6.37
CA ASN A 17 2.93 -14.58 6.04
C ASN A 17 1.49 -15.11 5.85
N LYS A 18 0.57 -14.72 6.76
CA LYS A 18 -0.84 -15.11 6.68
C LYS A 18 -1.53 -14.58 5.42
N ARG A 19 -1.22 -13.34 5.02
CA ARG A 19 -1.77 -12.70 3.81
C ARG A 19 -1.04 -13.07 2.53
N LYS A 20 0.10 -13.77 2.63
CA LYS A 20 0.94 -14.21 1.50
C LYS A 20 1.37 -13.06 0.59
N TYR A 21 1.73 -11.90 1.17
CA TYR A 21 2.30 -10.81 0.39
C TYR A 21 3.62 -11.25 -0.22
N LYS A 22 3.81 -10.89 -1.50
CA LYS A 22 5.00 -11.26 -2.30
C LYS A 22 5.96 -10.10 -2.49
N PHE A 23 5.62 -8.92 -2.01
CA PHE A 23 6.44 -7.72 -2.06
C PHE A 23 7.21 -7.54 -0.75
N ASP A 24 8.32 -6.82 -0.83
CA ASP A 24 9.14 -6.50 0.33
C ASP A 24 8.39 -5.57 1.28
N VAL A 25 8.52 -5.83 2.58
CA VAL A 25 7.92 -5.01 3.63
C VAL A 25 9.02 -4.53 4.55
N SER A 26 9.16 -3.21 4.63
CA SER A 26 10.01 -2.54 5.60
C SER A 26 9.18 -1.98 6.75
N VAL A 27 9.74 -1.96 7.95
CA VAL A 27 9.07 -1.42 9.14
C VAL A 27 9.78 -0.15 9.57
N ASP A 28 9.00 0.89 9.89
CA ASP A 28 9.50 2.18 10.39
C ASP A 28 9.06 2.42 11.85
N PRO A 29 9.67 1.74 12.85
CA PRO A 29 9.27 1.85 14.25
C PRO A 29 9.38 3.26 14.83
N ARG A 30 10.16 4.14 14.17
CA ARG A 30 10.40 5.51 14.63
C ARG A 30 9.62 6.54 13.82
N GLY A 31 8.84 6.13 12.82
CA GLY A 31 8.09 7.02 11.94
C GLY A 31 8.98 8.03 11.18
N LYS A 32 10.28 7.75 11.01
CA LYS A 32 11.20 8.70 10.38
C LYS A 32 10.89 8.86 8.90
N LEU A 33 10.63 7.74 8.21
CA LEU A 33 10.26 7.75 6.79
C LEU A 33 8.88 8.39 6.62
N ALA A 34 7.89 7.98 7.43
CA ALA A 34 6.55 8.57 7.36
C ALA A 34 6.58 10.10 7.52
N LYS A 35 7.40 10.62 8.46
CA LYS A 35 7.59 12.05 8.65
C LYS A 35 8.30 12.72 7.47
N GLN A 36 9.37 12.12 6.94
CA GLN A 36 10.11 12.67 5.81
C GLN A 36 9.27 12.74 4.53
N PHE A 37 8.40 11.75 4.31
CA PHE A 37 7.47 11.70 3.17
C PHE A 37 6.19 12.52 3.41
N GLY A 38 6.06 13.17 4.57
CA GLY A 38 4.91 14.00 4.92
C GLY A 38 3.60 13.21 4.91
N VAL A 39 3.62 11.97 5.40
CA VAL A 39 2.42 11.12 5.54
C VAL A 39 1.54 11.71 6.63
N LYS A 40 0.29 12.03 6.28
CA LYS A 40 -0.69 12.66 7.20
C LYS A 40 -1.72 11.68 7.75
N GLY A 41 -1.97 10.59 7.03
CA GLY A 41 -2.97 9.59 7.37
C GLY A 41 -2.62 8.22 6.78
N PHE A 42 -3.44 7.23 7.06
CA PHE A 42 -3.31 5.89 6.48
C PHE A 42 -4.63 5.50 5.81
N PRO A 43 -4.59 4.73 4.71
CA PRO A 43 -3.38 4.40 3.93
C PRO A 43 -2.85 5.62 3.16
N THR A 44 -1.57 5.61 2.77
CA THR A 44 -0.99 6.58 1.81
C THR A 44 -0.23 5.80 0.75
N LEU A 45 -0.45 6.12 -0.53
CA LEU A 45 0.27 5.53 -1.66
C LEU A 45 1.24 6.56 -2.25
N PHE A 46 2.41 6.09 -2.67
CA PHE A 46 3.35 6.86 -3.48
C PHE A 46 3.73 6.05 -4.71
N LEU A 47 3.76 6.71 -5.88
CA LEU A 47 4.44 6.20 -7.07
C LEU A 47 5.74 6.99 -7.21
N VAL A 48 6.86 6.28 -7.31
CA VAL A 48 8.21 6.88 -7.28
C VAL A 48 9.01 6.36 -8.47
N ASP A 49 9.67 7.27 -9.18
CA ASP A 49 10.58 6.95 -10.28
C ASP A 49 11.93 6.41 -9.74
N LYS A 50 12.71 5.78 -10.62
CA LYS A 50 14.06 5.27 -10.36
C LYS A 50 15.05 6.36 -9.92
N ASP A 51 14.82 7.61 -10.30
CA ASP A 51 15.63 8.75 -9.86
C ASP A 51 15.20 9.31 -8.49
N GLY A 52 14.15 8.75 -7.88
CA GLY A 52 13.60 9.18 -6.60
C GLY A 52 12.50 10.24 -6.70
N THR A 53 12.10 10.66 -7.91
CA THR A 53 11.02 11.62 -8.11
C THR A 53 9.67 11.00 -7.77
N ILE A 54 8.85 11.70 -6.98
CA ILE A 54 7.48 11.27 -6.68
C ILE A 54 6.59 11.63 -7.87
N ILE A 55 6.08 10.61 -8.56
CA ILE A 55 5.18 10.73 -9.72
C ILE A 55 3.75 10.98 -9.24
N HIS A 56 3.33 10.29 -8.18
CA HIS A 56 2.00 10.43 -7.59
C HIS A 56 2.04 10.22 -6.07
N LYS A 57 1.11 10.89 -5.37
CA LYS A 57 0.83 10.69 -3.94
C LYS A 57 -0.68 10.75 -3.71
N SER A 58 -1.23 9.75 -3.02
CA SER A 58 -2.60 9.80 -2.49
C SER A 58 -2.61 9.61 -0.97
N ASP A 59 -3.34 10.49 -0.29
CA ASP A 59 -3.60 10.39 1.15
C ASP A 59 -5.01 9.83 1.33
N GLY A 60 -5.12 8.59 1.84
CA GLY A 60 -6.37 7.86 1.96
C GLY A 60 -6.58 6.81 0.87
N TYR A 61 -7.73 6.14 0.94
CA TYR A 61 -8.18 5.19 -0.07
C TYR A 61 -9.69 5.26 -0.18
N GLU A 62 -10.17 5.29 -1.42
CA GLU A 62 -11.59 5.14 -1.77
C GLU A 62 -11.73 4.05 -2.82
N ASP A 63 -12.82 3.28 -2.74
CA ASP A 63 -13.13 2.22 -3.70
C ASP A 63 -13.18 2.79 -5.12
N GLY A 64 -12.36 2.24 -6.03
CA GLY A 64 -12.26 2.67 -7.42
C GLY A 64 -11.03 3.54 -7.71
N GLN A 65 -10.33 4.04 -6.70
CA GLN A 65 -9.07 4.78 -6.89
C GLN A 65 -7.97 3.93 -7.54
N GLU A 66 -8.08 2.60 -7.52
CA GLU A 66 -7.13 1.70 -8.19
C GLU A 66 -7.03 1.96 -9.69
N ASN A 67 -8.14 2.35 -10.32
CA ASN A 67 -8.13 2.69 -11.75
C ASN A 67 -7.30 3.95 -12.00
N SER A 68 -7.42 4.95 -11.12
CA SER A 68 -6.61 6.18 -11.17
C SER A 68 -5.12 5.85 -11.05
N TYR A 69 -4.75 4.99 -10.09
CA TYR A 69 -3.36 4.59 -9.90
C TYR A 69 -2.79 3.85 -11.12
N LEU A 70 -3.60 2.97 -11.73
CA LEU A 70 -3.19 2.26 -12.93
C LEU A 70 -3.02 3.23 -14.11
N GLU A 71 -3.95 4.16 -14.32
CA GLU A 71 -3.88 5.16 -15.39
C GLU A 71 -2.65 6.06 -15.28
N GLU A 72 -2.32 6.52 -14.07
CA GLU A 72 -1.13 7.34 -13.84
C GLU A 72 0.15 6.54 -14.09
N LEU A 73 0.18 5.28 -13.65
CA LEU A 73 1.32 4.40 -13.88
C LEU A 73 1.50 4.11 -15.37
N THR A 74 0.45 3.79 -16.12
CA THR A 74 0.55 3.53 -17.56
C THR A 74 0.99 4.76 -18.33
N LYS A 75 0.39 5.93 -18.06
CA LYS A 75 0.81 7.22 -18.64
C LYS A 75 2.31 7.49 -18.39
N TYR A 76 2.76 7.21 -17.17
CA TYR A 76 4.17 7.35 -16.82
C TYR A 76 5.07 6.39 -17.63
N LEU A 77 4.71 5.11 -17.70
CA LEU A 77 5.48 4.10 -18.44
C LEU A 77 5.53 4.41 -19.94
N GLU A 78 4.41 4.82 -20.54
CA GLU A 78 4.33 5.27 -21.93
C GLU A 78 5.25 6.47 -22.18
N SER A 79 5.22 7.48 -21.29
CA SER A 79 6.09 8.67 -21.42
C SER A 79 7.59 8.34 -21.41
N LYS A 80 7.97 7.26 -20.72
CA LYS A 80 9.35 6.76 -20.64
C LYS A 80 9.66 5.67 -21.68
N ASN A 81 8.71 5.33 -22.55
CA ASN A 81 8.80 4.23 -23.51
C ASN A 81 9.20 2.89 -22.87
N ILE A 82 8.68 2.62 -21.67
CA ILE A 82 8.93 1.38 -20.94
C ILE A 82 7.86 0.37 -21.37
N ASN A 83 8.28 -0.80 -21.87
CA ASN A 83 7.36 -1.86 -22.25
C ASN A 83 6.76 -2.53 -21.00
N TYR A 84 5.46 -2.76 -20.98
CA TYR A 84 4.73 -3.46 -19.92
C TYR A 84 3.71 -4.41 -20.52
N ALA A 85 3.39 -5.48 -19.77
CA ALA A 85 2.34 -6.41 -20.17
C ALA A 85 0.96 -5.78 -19.97
N ASP A 86 0.01 -6.12 -20.84
CA ASP A 86 -1.40 -5.74 -20.67
C ASP A 86 -1.91 -6.25 -19.32
N PHE A 87 -2.17 -5.30 -18.42
CA PHE A 87 -2.70 -5.58 -17.10
C PHE A 87 -4.12 -5.04 -17.01
N GLN A 88 -5.05 -5.91 -16.62
CA GLN A 88 -6.42 -5.54 -16.31
C GLN A 88 -6.67 -5.85 -14.84
N TYR A 89 -6.97 -4.82 -14.06
CA TYR A 89 -7.30 -5.01 -12.65
C TYR A 89 -8.60 -5.81 -12.52
N LYS A 90 -8.52 -6.99 -11.90
CA LYS A 90 -9.68 -7.77 -11.50
C LYS A 90 -9.80 -7.71 -9.98
N LYS A 91 -10.79 -6.96 -9.48
CA LYS A 91 -11.14 -6.94 -8.05
C LYS A 91 -11.44 -8.37 -7.61
N GLN A 92 -10.57 -8.97 -6.81
CA GLN A 92 -10.85 -10.28 -6.23
C GLN A 92 -11.91 -10.11 -5.14
N LEU A 93 -13.17 -10.39 -5.48
CA LEU A 93 -14.29 -10.49 -4.52
C LEU A 93 -14.16 -11.79 -3.71
N ASN A 94 -13.09 -11.93 -2.92
CA ASN A 94 -13.05 -12.95 -1.89
C ASN A 94 -13.84 -12.46 -0.68
N SER A 95 -15.17 -12.45 -0.78
CA SER A 95 -16.05 -12.50 0.39
C SER A 95 -15.86 -13.86 1.05
N LYS A 96 -14.79 -14.03 1.82
CA LYS A 96 -14.83 -15.01 2.90
C LYS A 96 -15.76 -14.44 3.97
N LYS A 97 -17.05 -14.76 3.85
CA LYS A 97 -17.90 -14.98 5.03
C LYS A 97 -17.12 -15.95 5.90
N ASP A 98 -16.55 -15.46 7.00
CA ASP A 98 -16.06 -16.16 8.19
C ASP A 98 -15.04 -15.27 8.91
N ALA A 99 -15.54 -14.15 9.42
CA ALA A 99 -14.92 -13.45 10.53
C ALA A 99 -16.06 -12.76 11.30
N VAL A 100 -16.76 -13.55 12.12
CA VAL A 100 -17.42 -12.99 13.30
C VAL A 100 -16.27 -12.46 14.16
N ILE A 101 -16.03 -11.16 14.09
CA ILE A 101 -15.18 -10.47 15.04
C ILE A 101 -16.15 -10.06 16.14
N ASP A 102 -16.24 -10.86 17.21
CA ASP A 102 -16.80 -10.35 18.46
C ASP A 102 -15.87 -9.23 18.93
N ILE A 103 -16.38 -8.01 18.89
CA ILE A 103 -15.79 -6.86 19.54
C ILE A 103 -16.66 -6.61 20.76
N ASP A 104 -16.21 -7.08 21.91
CA ASP A 104 -16.73 -6.62 23.19
C ASP A 104 -16.27 -5.16 23.39
N PHE A 105 -17.24 -4.28 23.65
CA PHE A 105 -16.99 -2.91 24.14
C PHE A 105 -16.90 -2.90 25.67
#